data_AF-F7CAZ6-F1
#
_entry.id   AF-F7CAZ6-F1
#
_cell.length_a   1.000
_cell.length_b   1.000
_cell.length_c   1.000
_cell.angle_alpha   90.00
_cell.angle_beta   90.00
_cell.angle_gamma   90.00
#
_symmetry.space_group_name_H-M   'P 1'
#
loop_
_entity.id
_entity.type
_entity.pdbx_description
1 polymer ?
#
loop_
_entity_poly.entity_id
_entity_poly.type
_entity_poly.pdbx_seq_one_letter_code
_entity_poly.pdbx_strand_id
1 'polypeptide(L)'
;MRRLPPQQIEKNLSDLIDLVPSLCEDLLSSVDQPLKIARDKVVGKDYLLCDYNRDGDSYRSPWSNKYDPPLEDGAMPSARLRKLEVEANNAFDQYRDLYFEGGVSSVYLWDLDHGFAGVILIKKAGDGSKKIKGCWDSIHVVEVQEKSSGRTAHYKLTSTVMLWLQTNKSGSGTMNLGGSLTRQMEKDETVSDCSPHIANIGRL
;
A
#
# COMPACT_ATOMS: atom_id res chain seq x y z
N MET A 1 6.18 -5.11 17.54
CA MET A 1 4.87 -5.40 16.91
C MET A 1 4.55 -6.88 16.68
N ARG A 2 5.51 -7.76 16.32
CA ARG A 2 5.25 -9.19 15.99
C ARG A 2 4.64 -10.09 17.09
N ARG A 3 4.55 -9.64 18.35
CA ARG A 3 4.08 -10.45 19.50
C ARG A 3 2.84 -9.89 20.19
N LEU A 4 2.58 -8.59 20.04
CA LEU A 4 1.41 -7.96 20.65
C LEU A 4 0.16 -8.33 19.86
N PRO A 5 -1.03 -8.37 20.49
CA PRO A 5 -2.26 -8.70 19.81
C PRO A 5 -2.47 -7.80 18.57
N PRO A 6 -2.60 -8.38 17.36
CA PRO A 6 -2.71 -7.61 16.13
C PRO A 6 -4.00 -6.77 16.11
N GLN A 7 -5.04 -7.17 16.83
CA GLN A 7 -6.29 -6.41 16.95
C GLN A 7 -6.12 -5.01 17.55
N GLN A 8 -4.99 -4.76 18.23
CA GLN A 8 -4.65 -3.46 18.82
C GLN A 8 -3.51 -2.76 18.07
N ILE A 9 -3.23 -3.13 16.82
CA ILE A 9 -2.05 -2.66 16.09
C ILE A 9 -1.88 -1.12 16.07
N GLU A 10 -2.97 -0.37 15.83
CA GLU A 10 -2.92 1.10 15.82
C GLU A 10 -2.54 1.65 17.21
N LYS A 11 -3.18 1.12 18.26
CA LYS A 11 -2.89 1.53 19.64
C LYS A 11 -1.47 1.14 20.06
N ASN A 12 -1.06 -0.09 19.74
CA ASN A 12 0.27 -0.60 20.04
C ASN A 12 1.37 0.24 19.40
N LEU A 13 1.14 0.73 18.17
CA LEU A 13 2.08 1.61 17.49
C LEU A 13 2.14 2.99 18.15
N SER A 14 0.98 3.57 18.47
CA SER A 14 0.89 4.83 19.22
C SER A 14 1.62 4.74 20.57
N ASP A 15 1.32 3.70 21.36
CA ASP A 15 1.93 3.47 22.67
C ASP A 15 3.46 3.29 22.55
N LEU A 16 3.94 2.70 21.45
CA LEU A 16 5.37 2.48 21.20
C LEU A 16 6.08 3.78 20.79
N ILE A 17 5.43 4.63 20.01
CA ILE A 17 5.93 5.97 19.65
C ILE A 17 5.99 6.85 20.90
N ASP A 18 4.97 6.83 21.75
CA ASP A 18 4.95 7.58 23.01
C ASP A 18 6.06 7.10 23.97
N LEU A 19 6.35 5.79 23.97
CA LEU A 19 7.40 5.21 24.80
C LEU A 19 8.81 5.55 24.31
N VAL A 20 9.02 5.59 22.98
CA VAL A 20 10.33 5.90 22.37
C VAL A 20 10.16 6.88 21.20
N PRO A 21 9.94 8.18 21.46
CA PRO A 21 9.62 9.16 20.42
C PRO A 21 10.72 9.33 19.37
N SER A 22 11.98 9.04 19.73
CA SER A 22 13.13 9.11 18.81
C SER A 22 13.06 8.10 17.67
N LEU A 23 12.24 7.05 17.77
CA LEU A 23 12.06 6.04 16.72
C LEU A 23 10.79 6.26 15.89
N CYS A 24 10.10 7.40 16.04
CA CYS A 24 8.80 7.64 15.39
C CYS A 24 8.85 7.38 13.87
N GLU A 25 9.82 7.97 13.17
CA GLU A 25 9.97 7.85 11.71
C GLU A 25 10.32 6.41 11.27
N ASP A 26 11.24 5.76 11.99
CA ASP A 26 11.61 4.36 11.74
C ASP A 26 10.45 3.41 12.00
N LEU A 27 9.62 3.67 13.02
CA LEU A 27 8.48 2.85 13.36
C LEU A 27 7.35 3.00 12.34
N LEU A 28 7.04 4.22 11.91
CA LEU A 28 6.02 4.46 10.89
C LEU A 28 6.41 3.86 9.53
N SER A 29 7.71 3.88 9.19
CA SER A 29 8.19 3.31 7.93
C SER A 29 8.34 1.78 7.92
N SER A 30 8.47 1.15 9.09
CA SER A 30 8.73 -0.30 9.21
C SER A 30 7.56 -1.13 9.76
N VAL A 31 6.55 -0.49 10.35
CA VAL A 31 5.37 -1.16 10.91
C VAL A 31 4.16 -0.92 10.02
N ASP A 32 3.80 -1.95 9.27
CA ASP A 32 2.58 -1.91 8.46
C ASP A 32 1.33 -1.72 9.34
N GLN A 33 0.45 -0.80 8.93
CA GLN A 33 -0.84 -0.54 9.58
C GLN A 33 -2.01 -0.96 8.67
N PRO A 34 -3.21 -1.24 9.22
CA PRO A 34 -4.41 -1.46 8.43
C PRO A 34 -4.69 -0.25 7.53
N LEU A 35 -4.99 -0.50 6.25
CA LEU A 35 -5.19 0.58 5.29
C LEU A 35 -6.48 1.34 5.59
N LYS A 36 -6.42 2.66 5.53
CA LYS A 36 -7.59 3.53 5.70
C LYS A 36 -8.05 4.03 4.33
N ILE A 37 -9.36 4.22 4.17
CA ILE A 37 -9.94 4.76 2.93
C ILE A 37 -10.23 6.24 3.15
N ALA A 38 -9.80 7.07 2.22
CA ALA A 38 -10.20 8.46 2.10
C ALA A 38 -10.88 8.69 0.74
N ARG A 39 -11.65 9.78 0.64
CA ARG A 39 -12.36 10.18 -0.59
C ARG A 39 -11.66 11.38 -1.20
N ASP A 40 -11.20 11.25 -2.44
CA ASP A 40 -10.75 12.39 -3.22
C ASP A 40 -11.95 13.27 -3.55
N LYS A 41 -12.00 14.49 -2.99
CA LYS A 41 -13.10 15.44 -3.17
C LYS A 41 -13.14 16.05 -4.57
N VAL A 42 -12.04 16.04 -5.32
CA VAL A 42 -11.94 16.61 -6.67
C VAL A 42 -12.51 15.65 -7.70
N VAL A 43 -12.11 14.37 -7.62
CA VAL A 43 -12.47 13.35 -8.63
C VAL A 43 -13.61 12.45 -8.16
N GLY A 44 -13.95 12.48 -6.87
CA GLY A 44 -15.02 11.66 -6.29
C GLY A 44 -14.68 10.17 -6.23
N LYS A 45 -13.39 9.81 -6.12
CA LYS A 45 -12.92 8.42 -6.05
C LYS A 45 -12.27 8.13 -4.70
N ASP A 46 -12.39 6.90 -4.24
CA ASP A 46 -11.73 6.44 -3.01
C ASP A 46 -10.23 6.19 -3.27
N TYR A 47 -9.41 6.41 -2.25
CA TYR A 47 -7.98 6.09 -2.25
C TYR A 47 -7.53 5.60 -0.87
N LEU A 48 -6.38 4.95 -0.84
CA LEU A 48 -5.85 4.30 0.36
C LEU A 48 -4.76 5.14 1.02
N LEU A 49 -4.82 5.22 2.34
CA LEU A 49 -3.86 5.95 3.18
C LEU A 49 -2.85 4.98 3.78
N CYS A 50 -1.58 5.31 3.66
CA CYS A 50 -0.46 4.71 4.37
C CYS A 50 0.65 5.75 4.55
N ASP A 51 1.75 5.39 5.22
CA ASP A 51 2.83 6.34 5.44
C ASP A 51 3.55 6.75 4.13
N TYR A 52 3.50 5.92 3.07
CA TYR A 52 4.13 6.23 1.78
C TYR A 52 3.44 7.33 0.95
N ASN A 53 2.20 7.71 1.28
CA ASN A 53 1.52 8.86 0.67
C ASN A 53 1.23 9.97 1.68
N ARG A 54 1.85 9.91 2.86
CA ARG A 54 1.70 10.88 3.94
C ARG A 54 2.81 11.91 3.88
N ASP A 55 2.45 13.15 4.17
CA ASP A 55 3.39 14.23 4.49
C ASP A 55 2.79 15.08 5.61
N GLY A 56 3.52 15.20 6.73
CA GLY A 56 2.96 15.71 7.99
C GLY A 56 1.70 14.94 8.39
N ASP A 57 0.55 15.62 8.42
CA ASP A 57 -0.76 15.03 8.70
C ASP A 57 -1.69 14.96 7.48
N SER A 58 -1.13 15.18 6.28
CA SER A 58 -1.88 15.18 5.02
C SER A 58 -1.52 13.98 4.16
N TYR A 59 -2.48 13.57 3.32
CA TYR A 59 -2.28 12.42 2.44
C TYR A 59 -2.52 12.79 0.98
N ARG A 60 -1.60 12.38 0.09
CA ARG A 60 -1.68 12.61 -1.35
C ARG A 60 -2.64 11.62 -2.00
N SER A 61 -3.62 12.13 -2.73
CA SER A 61 -4.49 11.30 -3.58
C SER A 61 -3.79 10.91 -4.88
N PRO A 62 -3.88 9.63 -5.32
CA PRO A 62 -3.31 9.18 -6.58
C PRO A 62 -4.10 9.71 -7.79
N TRP A 63 -5.34 10.18 -7.59
CA TRP A 63 -6.21 10.66 -8.67
C TRP A 63 -5.95 12.12 -9.00
N SER A 64 -6.17 13.02 -8.03
CA SER A 64 -5.95 14.46 -8.20
C SER A 64 -4.50 14.90 -8.05
N ASN A 65 -3.62 14.04 -7.51
CA ASN A 65 -2.25 14.40 -7.13
C ASN A 65 -2.19 15.57 -6.13
N LYS A 66 -3.17 15.65 -5.21
CA LYS A 66 -3.23 16.71 -4.19
C LYS A 66 -3.25 16.09 -2.81
N TYR A 67 -2.64 16.79 -1.86
CA TYR A 67 -2.74 16.49 -0.45
C TYR A 67 -4.09 16.94 0.13
N ASP A 68 -4.66 16.12 1.02
CA ASP A 68 -5.78 16.48 1.89
C ASP A 68 -5.40 16.17 3.35
N PRO A 69 -5.37 17.16 4.26
CA PRO A 69 -5.52 18.61 4.02
C PRO A 69 -4.51 19.20 3.00
N PRO A 70 -4.79 20.36 2.39
CA PRO A 70 -3.87 20.98 1.43
C PRO A 70 -2.52 21.33 2.05
N LEU A 71 -1.44 21.00 1.33
CA LEU A 71 -0.06 21.40 1.65
C LEU A 71 0.56 22.15 0.46
N GLU A 72 1.39 23.15 0.75
CA GLU A 72 2.10 23.92 -0.28
C GLU A 72 3.41 23.26 -0.72
N ASP A 73 4.07 22.51 0.18
CA ASP A 73 5.41 21.96 0.04
C ASP A 73 5.47 20.43 0.23
N GLY A 74 4.34 19.74 0.05
CA GLY A 74 4.28 18.29 0.17
C GLY A 74 5.16 17.55 -0.87
N ALA A 75 5.67 16.39 -0.50
CA ALA A 75 6.50 15.56 -1.38
C ALA A 75 5.74 15.11 -2.65
N MET A 76 6.27 15.44 -3.82
CA MET A 76 5.65 15.13 -5.11
C MET A 76 6.57 14.29 -5.99
N PRO A 77 6.03 13.29 -6.72
CA PRO A 77 6.81 12.54 -7.69
C PRO A 77 7.24 13.43 -8.86
N SER A 78 8.37 13.12 -9.49
CA SER A 78 8.80 13.78 -10.72
C SER A 78 7.75 13.67 -11.84
N ALA A 79 7.75 14.60 -12.79
CA ALA A 79 6.75 14.60 -13.88
C ALA A 79 6.77 13.32 -14.72
N ARG A 80 7.95 12.68 -14.87
CA ARG A 80 8.09 11.37 -15.52
C ARG A 80 7.44 10.29 -14.67
N LEU A 81 7.76 10.25 -13.38
CA LEU A 81 7.27 9.20 -12.48
C LEU A 81 5.76 9.33 -12.22
N ARG A 82 5.22 10.55 -12.18
CA ARG A 82 3.78 10.78 -12.07
C ARG A 82 2.98 10.19 -13.24
N LYS A 83 3.51 10.25 -14.47
CA LYS A 83 2.86 9.59 -15.63
C LYS A 83 2.80 8.07 -15.43
N LEU A 84 3.92 7.48 -14.99
CA LEU A 84 3.99 6.06 -14.68
C LEU A 84 3.05 5.68 -13.52
N GLU A 85 2.94 6.52 -12.50
CA GLU A 85 2.03 6.33 -11.37
C GLU A 85 0.56 6.31 -11.81
N VAL A 86 0.16 7.19 -12.73
CA VAL A 86 -1.20 7.22 -13.30
C VAL A 86 -1.48 5.95 -14.12
N GLU A 87 -0.54 5.52 -14.95
CA GLU A 87 -0.65 4.26 -15.70
C GLU A 87 -0.73 3.04 -14.77
N ALA A 88 0.10 3.01 -13.72
CA ALA A 88 0.11 1.96 -12.72
C ALA A 88 -1.22 1.89 -11.96
N ASN A 89 -1.77 3.03 -11.53
CA ASN A 89 -3.09 3.07 -10.89
C ASN A 89 -4.16 2.46 -11.80
N ASN A 90 -4.17 2.78 -13.10
CA ASN A 90 -5.14 2.21 -14.03
C ASN A 90 -4.95 0.70 -14.25
N ALA A 91 -3.71 0.22 -14.29
CA ALA A 91 -3.40 -1.20 -14.44
C ALA A 91 -3.81 -2.00 -13.18
N PHE A 92 -3.47 -1.49 -12.00
CA PHE A 92 -3.79 -2.17 -10.74
C PHE A 92 -5.27 -2.05 -10.34
N ASP A 93 -5.99 -1.03 -10.80
CA ASP A 93 -7.46 -0.96 -10.63
C ASP A 93 -8.18 -2.06 -11.42
N GLN A 94 -7.67 -2.42 -12.60
CA GLN A 94 -8.13 -3.58 -13.38
C GLN A 94 -7.74 -4.89 -12.72
N TYR A 95 -6.49 -5.04 -12.24
CA TYR A 95 -6.06 -6.20 -11.46
C TYR A 95 -6.96 -6.42 -10.23
N ARG A 96 -7.26 -5.34 -9.50
CA ARG A 96 -8.16 -5.37 -8.36
C ARG A 96 -9.54 -5.87 -8.78
N ASP A 97 -10.11 -5.36 -9.86
CA ASP A 97 -11.43 -5.80 -10.31
C ASP A 97 -11.45 -7.29 -10.68
N LEU A 98 -10.44 -7.76 -11.42
CA LEU A 98 -10.31 -9.16 -11.85
C LEU A 98 -10.14 -10.16 -10.70
N TYR A 99 -9.43 -9.79 -9.63
CA TYR A 99 -9.11 -10.71 -8.52
C TYR A 99 -9.97 -10.51 -7.28
N PHE A 100 -10.40 -9.28 -7.01
CA PHE A 100 -11.11 -8.92 -5.78
C PHE A 100 -12.58 -8.58 -6.03
N GLU A 101 -13.01 -8.40 -7.29
CA GLU A 101 -14.41 -8.07 -7.65
C GLU A 101 -14.94 -6.92 -6.78
N GLY A 102 -14.16 -5.83 -6.69
CA GLY A 102 -14.42 -4.65 -5.88
C GLY A 102 -13.32 -4.33 -4.87
N GLY A 103 -13.66 -3.49 -3.87
CA GLY A 103 -12.66 -2.92 -2.95
C GLY A 103 -12.03 -1.64 -3.52
N VAL A 104 -10.93 -1.19 -2.92
CA VAL A 104 -10.20 0.02 -3.32
C VAL A 104 -8.74 -0.36 -3.59
N SER A 105 -8.12 0.26 -4.58
CA SER A 105 -6.69 0.15 -4.85
C SER A 105 -6.06 1.53 -5.02
N SER A 106 -4.78 1.66 -4.71
CA SER A 106 -4.01 2.88 -4.92
C SER A 106 -2.54 2.53 -5.13
N VAL A 107 -1.89 3.25 -6.05
CA VAL A 107 -0.45 3.13 -6.30
C VAL A 107 0.20 4.48 -6.07
N TYR A 108 1.30 4.48 -5.32
CA TYR A 108 2.13 5.66 -5.10
C TYR A 108 3.58 5.34 -5.47
N LEU A 109 4.21 6.21 -6.24
CA LEU A 109 5.61 6.09 -6.66
C LEU A 109 6.42 7.27 -6.13
N TRP A 110 7.69 7.05 -5.84
CA TRP A 110 8.66 8.09 -5.48
C TRP A 110 10.03 7.82 -6.10
N ASP A 111 10.75 8.89 -6.41
CA ASP A 111 12.06 8.82 -7.08
C ASP A 111 13.15 8.33 -6.08
N LEU A 112 14.14 7.60 -6.61
CA LEU A 112 15.36 7.19 -5.90
C LEU A 112 16.59 7.68 -6.70
N ASP A 113 17.76 7.71 -6.07
CA ASP A 113 19.01 8.13 -6.75
C ASP A 113 19.31 7.32 -8.03
N HIS A 114 18.99 6.02 -8.01
CA HIS A 114 19.27 5.08 -9.10
C HIS A 114 18.01 4.28 -9.53
N GLY A 115 16.88 4.97 -9.63
CA GLY A 115 15.63 4.39 -10.12
C GLY A 115 14.42 5.00 -9.42
N PHE A 116 13.49 4.15 -9.00
CA PHE A 116 12.30 4.58 -8.25
C PHE A 116 11.81 3.45 -7.35
N ALA A 117 10.96 3.79 -6.40
CA ALA A 117 10.20 2.81 -5.65
C ALA A 117 8.72 3.14 -5.71
N GLY A 118 7.91 2.17 -5.29
CA GLY A 118 6.48 2.31 -5.29
C GLY A 118 5.82 1.41 -4.27
N VAL A 119 4.61 1.78 -3.89
CA VAL A 119 3.72 0.93 -3.11
C VAL A 119 2.43 0.71 -3.87
N ILE A 120 2.01 -0.55 -3.96
CA ILE A 120 0.70 -0.97 -4.46
C ILE A 120 -0.14 -1.41 -3.27
N LEU A 121 -1.28 -0.75 -3.10
CA LEU A 121 -2.20 -0.96 -2.00
C LEU A 121 -3.50 -1.53 -2.54
N ILE A 122 -4.03 -2.56 -1.88
CA ILE A 122 -5.37 -3.09 -2.16
C ILE A 122 -6.08 -3.34 -0.84
N LYS A 123 -7.28 -2.80 -0.70
CA LYS A 123 -8.15 -3.04 0.45
C LYS A 123 -9.48 -3.61 -0.02
N LYS A 124 -9.86 -4.76 0.53
CA LYS A 124 -11.19 -5.35 0.34
C LYS A 124 -11.82 -5.67 1.68
N ALA A 125 -12.87 -4.93 2.01
CA ALA A 125 -13.77 -5.31 3.09
C ALA A 125 -14.82 -6.30 2.56
N GLY A 126 -15.10 -7.34 3.33
CA GLY A 126 -16.23 -8.23 3.09
C GLY A 126 -17.56 -7.50 3.33
N ASP A 127 -18.60 -7.94 2.65
CA ASP A 127 -19.97 -7.40 2.75
C ASP A 127 -20.63 -7.62 4.13
N GLY A 128 -19.96 -8.34 5.04
CA GLY A 128 -20.47 -8.67 6.36
C GLY A 128 -21.62 -9.68 6.32
N SER A 129 -21.85 -10.34 5.18
CA SER A 129 -22.91 -11.32 5.05
C SER A 129 -22.65 -12.51 5.99
N LYS A 130 -23.71 -12.97 6.67
CA LYS A 130 -23.71 -14.16 7.56
C LYS A 130 -22.92 -14.04 8.87
N LYS A 131 -22.89 -12.86 9.52
CA LYS A 131 -22.25 -12.62 10.83
C LYS A 131 -20.73 -12.81 10.85
N ILE A 132 -20.10 -12.87 9.66
CA ILE A 132 -18.65 -12.96 9.49
C ILE A 132 -18.21 -11.65 8.85
N LYS A 133 -17.37 -10.89 9.56
CA LYS A 133 -16.69 -9.72 9.02
C LYS A 133 -15.31 -10.14 8.56
N GLY A 134 -14.97 -9.80 7.32
CA GLY A 134 -13.66 -10.04 6.73
C GLY A 134 -13.04 -8.74 6.25
N CYS A 135 -11.73 -8.58 6.41
CA CYS A 135 -10.98 -7.50 5.78
C CYS A 135 -9.66 -8.04 5.26
N TRP A 136 -9.33 -7.67 4.03
CA TRP A 136 -8.07 -7.95 3.36
C TRP A 136 -7.36 -6.64 3.08
N ASP A 137 -6.09 -6.57 3.46
CA ASP A 137 -5.19 -5.45 3.16
C ASP A 137 -3.91 -6.01 2.53
N SER A 138 -3.59 -5.56 1.32
CA SER A 138 -2.33 -5.86 0.63
C SER A 138 -1.48 -4.61 0.56
N ILE A 139 -0.20 -4.74 0.93
CA ILE A 139 0.82 -3.70 0.84
C ILE A 139 2.02 -4.31 0.11
N HIS A 140 2.24 -3.88 -1.12
CA HIS A 140 3.32 -4.36 -1.97
C HIS A 140 4.30 -3.21 -2.21
N VAL A 141 5.44 -3.23 -1.51
CA VAL A 141 6.50 -2.25 -1.69
C VAL A 141 7.51 -2.80 -2.70
N VAL A 142 7.68 -2.11 -3.81
CA VAL A 142 8.63 -2.46 -4.86
C VAL A 142 9.73 -1.41 -4.96
N GLU A 143 10.98 -1.85 -4.94
CA GLU A 143 12.15 -1.05 -5.24
C GLU A 143 12.66 -1.44 -6.64
N VAL A 144 12.86 -0.45 -7.52
CA VAL A 144 13.31 -0.64 -8.89
C VAL A 144 14.64 0.08 -9.06
N GLN A 145 15.71 -0.69 -9.24
CA GLN A 145 17.03 -0.15 -9.56
C GLN A 145 17.27 -0.25 -11.07
N GLU A 146 17.24 0.90 -11.74
CA GLU A 146 17.50 0.98 -13.19
C GLU A 146 19.02 0.84 -13.44
N LYS A 147 19.43 -0.12 -14.27
CA LYS A 147 20.84 -0.22 -14.68
C LYS A 147 21.15 0.88 -15.70
N SER A 148 22.39 1.34 -15.78
CA SER A 148 22.82 2.47 -16.62
C SER A 148 22.55 2.31 -18.12
N SER A 149 22.30 1.08 -18.61
CA SER A 149 21.91 0.82 -19.99
C SER A 149 20.41 1.00 -20.27
N GLY A 150 19.57 1.10 -19.24
CA GLY A 150 18.10 1.20 -19.33
C GLY A 150 17.39 -0.05 -19.87
N ARG A 151 18.13 -1.12 -20.21
CA ARG A 151 17.57 -2.36 -20.81
C ARG A 151 17.19 -3.42 -19.79
N THR A 152 17.66 -3.27 -18.56
CA THR A 152 17.39 -4.19 -17.46
C THR A 152 17.24 -3.39 -16.18
N ALA A 153 16.39 -3.88 -15.28
CA ALA A 153 16.25 -3.33 -13.95
C ALA A 153 16.19 -4.47 -12.93
N HIS A 154 16.71 -4.19 -11.74
CA HIS A 154 16.60 -5.08 -10.59
C HIS A 154 15.35 -4.68 -9.80
N TYR A 155 14.47 -5.64 -9.54
CA TYR A 155 13.22 -5.45 -8.82
C TYR A 155 13.29 -6.19 -7.49
N LYS A 156 12.97 -5.50 -6.42
CA LYS A 156 12.85 -6.07 -5.08
C LYS A 156 11.46 -5.79 -4.55
N LEU A 157 10.67 -6.83 -4.38
CA LEU A 157 9.29 -6.77 -3.92
C LEU A 157 9.19 -7.30 -2.49
N THR A 158 8.74 -6.45 -1.58
CA THR A 158 8.36 -6.81 -0.21
C THR A 158 6.85 -6.69 -0.10
N SER A 159 6.16 -7.80 0.14
CA SER A 159 4.71 -7.87 0.19
C SER A 159 4.22 -8.27 1.57
N THR A 160 3.44 -7.41 2.21
CA THR A 160 2.68 -7.72 3.42
C THR A 160 1.20 -7.87 3.06
N VAL A 161 0.62 -9.01 3.45
CA VAL A 161 -0.82 -9.22 3.42
C VAL A 161 -1.34 -9.32 4.83
N MET A 162 -2.34 -8.51 5.17
CA MET A 162 -3.10 -8.62 6.41
C MET A 162 -4.48 -9.21 6.13
N LEU A 163 -4.86 -10.17 6.97
CA LEU A 163 -6.17 -10.80 6.90
C LEU A 163 -6.82 -10.73 8.28
N TRP A 164 -8.03 -10.18 8.30
CA TRP A 164 -8.85 -10.06 9.50
C TRP A 164 -10.18 -10.78 9.29
N LEU A 165 -10.51 -11.69 10.20
CA LEU A 165 -11.75 -12.44 10.20
C LEU A 165 -12.35 -12.39 11.60
N GLN A 166 -13.57 -11.88 11.70
CA GLN A 166 -14.31 -11.83 12.95
C GLN A 166 -15.68 -12.48 12.75
N THR A 167 -16.04 -13.40 13.63
CA THR A 167 -17.36 -14.05 13.61
C THR A 167 -17.94 -14.14 15.00
N ASN A 168 -19.26 -14.06 15.10
CA ASN A 168 -19.98 -14.29 16.35
C ASN A 168 -21.16 -15.23 16.09
N LYS A 169 -20.99 -16.51 16.45
CA LYS A 169 -22.00 -17.56 16.30
C LYS A 169 -22.29 -18.16 17.66
N SER A 170 -23.53 -18.60 17.88
CA SER A 170 -23.98 -19.19 19.14
C SER A 170 -23.14 -20.41 19.57
N GLY A 171 -22.68 -21.23 18.62
CA GLY A 171 -21.89 -22.43 18.93
C GLY A 171 -20.40 -22.20 19.15
N SER A 172 -19.82 -21.13 18.58
CA SER A 172 -18.36 -20.85 18.66
C SER A 172 -18.03 -19.64 19.54
N GLY A 173 -19.03 -18.91 20.01
CA GLY A 173 -18.84 -17.60 20.62
C GLY A 173 -18.24 -16.58 19.64
N THR A 174 -17.52 -15.60 20.20
CA THR A 174 -16.76 -14.63 19.42
C THR A 174 -15.40 -15.20 19.05
N MET A 175 -15.13 -15.32 17.75
CA MET A 175 -13.83 -15.72 17.22
C MET A 175 -13.24 -14.56 16.42
N ASN A 176 -11.98 -14.24 16.71
CA ASN A 176 -11.21 -13.22 16.02
C ASN A 176 -9.89 -13.84 15.55
N LEU A 177 -9.73 -13.96 14.25
CA LEU A 177 -8.52 -14.44 13.60
C LEU A 177 -7.96 -13.27 12.79
N GLY A 178 -6.82 -12.76 13.21
CA GLY A 178 -6.19 -11.59 12.60
C GLY A 178 -4.69 -11.72 12.62
N GLY A 179 -4.03 -11.23 11.58
CA GLY A 179 -2.58 -11.20 11.50
C GLY A 179 -2.10 -10.75 10.13
N SER A 180 -0.79 -10.75 9.97
CA SER A 180 -0.14 -10.40 8.71
C SER A 180 0.96 -11.41 8.36
N LEU A 181 1.21 -11.57 7.06
CA LEU A 181 2.32 -12.33 6.53
C LEU A 181 3.11 -11.44 5.57
N THR A 182 4.40 -11.31 5.82
CA THR A 182 5.33 -10.57 4.95
C THR A 182 6.24 -11.55 4.23
N ARG A 183 6.38 -11.37 2.90
CA ARG A 183 7.32 -12.12 2.05
C ARG A 183 8.12 -11.16 1.19
N GLN A 184 9.31 -11.59 0.79
CA GLN A 184 10.20 -10.81 -0.06
C GLN A 184 10.66 -11.66 -1.25
N MET A 185 10.81 -11.03 -2.41
CA MET A 185 11.42 -11.62 -3.60
C MET A 185 12.21 -10.58 -4.39
N GLU A 186 13.23 -11.03 -5.09
CA GLU A 186 14.11 -10.20 -5.92
C GLU A 186 14.26 -10.83 -7.30
N LYS A 187 14.26 -10.01 -8.35
CA LYS A 187 14.36 -10.49 -9.74
C LYS A 187 14.95 -9.42 -10.65
N ASP A 188 15.87 -9.84 -11.52
CA ASP A 188 16.32 -9.03 -12.66
C ASP A 188 15.39 -9.31 -13.86
N GLU A 189 14.84 -8.25 -14.46
CA GLU A 189 14.00 -8.36 -15.66
C GLU A 189 14.45 -7.38 -16.74
N THR A 190 14.20 -7.75 -18.00
CA THR A 190 14.43 -6.85 -19.13
C THR A 190 13.35 -5.78 -19.19
N VAL A 191 13.76 -4.57 -19.58
CA VAL A 191 12.88 -3.42 -19.76
C VAL A 191 12.89 -3.05 -21.24
N SER A 192 11.72 -3.11 -21.85
CA SER A 192 11.49 -2.81 -23.28
C SER A 192 10.04 -2.39 -23.50
N ASP A 193 9.72 -1.93 -24.71
CA ASP A 193 8.34 -1.55 -25.06
C ASP A 193 7.35 -2.73 -24.93
N CYS A 194 7.82 -3.96 -25.16
CA CYS A 194 7.02 -5.18 -24.99
C CYS A 194 6.94 -5.66 -23.53
N SER A 195 7.83 -5.17 -22.66
CA SER A 195 7.93 -5.56 -21.24
C SER A 195 8.27 -4.33 -20.38
N PRO A 196 7.33 -3.37 -20.27
CA PRO A 196 7.56 -2.14 -19.51
C PRO A 196 7.58 -2.41 -18.00
N HIS A 197 8.05 -1.44 -17.21
CA HIS A 197 8.13 -1.56 -15.74
C HIS A 197 6.82 -2.02 -15.11
N ILE A 198 5.68 -1.45 -15.50
CA ILE A 198 4.37 -1.84 -14.94
C ILE A 198 4.06 -3.31 -15.20
N ALA A 199 4.40 -3.84 -16.39
CA ALA A 199 4.19 -5.25 -16.72
C ALA A 199 5.16 -6.17 -15.97
N ASN A 200 6.37 -5.71 -15.67
CA ASN A 200 7.31 -6.45 -14.83
C ASN A 200 6.83 -6.48 -13.38
N ILE A 201 6.45 -5.32 -12.83
CA ILE A 201 5.94 -5.18 -11.46
C ILE A 201 4.64 -5.97 -11.29
N GLY A 202 3.72 -5.92 -12.26
CA GLY A 202 2.45 -6.64 -12.18
C GLY A 202 2.57 -8.17 -12.29
N ARG A 203 3.71 -8.71 -12.73
CA ARG A 203 3.97 -10.16 -12.80
C ARG A 203 4.70 -10.72 -11.58
N LEU A 204 5.42 -9.86 -10.84
CA LEU A 204 6.07 -10.22 -9.57
C LEU A 204 5.02 -10.53 -8.51
#